data_AF-A0A3M1CP82-F1
#
_entry.id   AF-A0A3M1CP82-F1
#
_cell.length_a   1.000
_cell.length_b   1.000
_cell.length_c   1.000
_cell.angle_alpha   90.00
_cell.angle_beta   90.00
_cell.angle_gamma   90.00
#
_symmetry.space_group_name_H-M   'P 1'
#
loop_
_entity.id
_entity.type
_entity.pdbx_description
1 polymer ?
#
loop_
_entity_poly.entity_id
_entity_poly.type
_entity_poly.pdbx_seq_one_letter_code
_entity_poly.pdbx_strand_id
1 'polypeptide(L)'
;MNPARRLLWSLTLIVAWSCGGDLTPIPGTTTRVGKPTVEPGTELELKIFTTEADCVASVNPEDYDRCLPHVDRRAGQVRLGFQFRLDSTDFPIPLAEDNLRVIHKGRVVQDGPGMSVEVIPHDPLDAAQLFILVIDASSSMAERNAKGRTRMDRVRMALLTDEVRSAFFPKGGTRTGVVLLTFTSGDPQPVGGKLEILTTPGAFTRKVKNELQVQSGYTHLYDAVRYATGPLLEVPEIKEFVDINEAAPTVVVLTDGFNNQAASDTCATNADRLERLLEHLRTVRQETEDIRFRPTVFTVGLGRPLRPNFKLPDGREPRVRAVDLCGRRFRDSRIDGQLELLGIDNASLEFIADRGGGFSYVRQGVQGLAEAFRSAAAQRYGWFEVRYHVDPHYLRRSFETRLRLLSYANAEASVRIYPSAWLDAPPGRSVEDGRIVSQPFRHTATVVMPILGLLVTLGFIGAVGFNTRRILFGRARRPRRSAPSSSTTPPPTGEVPR
;
A
#
# COMPACT_ATOMS: atom_id res chain seq x y z
N MET A 1 1.39 42.97 -46.81
CA MET A 1 0.94 42.27 -45.57
C MET A 1 1.96 42.53 -44.47
N ASN A 2 1.52 43.00 -43.31
CA ASN A 2 2.37 43.52 -42.23
C ASN A 2 3.07 42.36 -41.45
N PRO A 3 4.41 42.34 -41.30
CA PRO A 3 5.14 41.26 -40.64
C PRO A 3 4.70 41.00 -39.19
N ALA A 4 4.20 42.05 -38.49
CA ALA A 4 3.63 41.91 -37.15
C ALA A 4 2.37 41.03 -37.11
N ARG A 5 1.55 41.04 -38.17
CA ARG A 5 0.36 40.16 -38.27
C ARG A 5 0.74 38.71 -38.53
N ARG A 6 1.80 38.44 -39.30
CA ARG A 6 2.28 37.06 -39.50
C ARG A 6 2.79 36.45 -38.20
N LEU A 7 3.53 37.22 -37.39
CA LEU A 7 4.07 36.75 -36.12
C LEU A 7 2.96 36.46 -35.08
N LEU A 8 1.91 37.28 -35.05
CA LEU A 8 0.76 37.05 -34.17
C LEU A 8 -0.01 35.77 -34.54
N TRP A 9 -0.23 35.54 -35.84
CA TRP A 9 -0.93 34.34 -36.31
C TRP A 9 -0.08 33.07 -36.11
N SER A 10 1.24 33.13 -36.29
CA SER A 10 2.14 32.03 -35.97
C SER A 10 2.13 31.69 -34.48
N LEU A 11 2.15 32.69 -33.59
CA LEU A 11 2.08 32.45 -32.14
C LEU A 11 0.74 31.83 -31.73
N THR A 12 -0.37 32.28 -32.33
CA THR A 12 -1.71 31.78 -32.02
C THR A 12 -1.91 30.35 -32.54
N LEU A 13 -1.34 30.02 -33.71
CA LEU A 13 -1.33 28.65 -34.25
C LEU A 13 -0.42 27.70 -33.44
N ILE A 14 0.72 28.17 -32.93
CA ILE A 14 1.61 27.35 -32.07
C ILE A 14 0.98 27.08 -30.70
N VAL A 15 0.18 28.02 -30.16
CA VAL A 15 -0.58 27.81 -28.91
C VAL A 15 -1.79 26.90 -29.13
N ALA A 16 -2.44 26.96 -30.30
CA ALA A 16 -3.59 26.11 -30.63
C ALA A 16 -3.23 24.69 -31.10
N TRP A 17 -1.99 24.46 -31.58
CA TRP A 17 -1.46 23.13 -31.94
C TRP A 17 -0.59 22.49 -30.85
N SER A 18 -0.66 22.99 -29.61
CA SER A 18 -0.18 22.27 -28.44
C SER A 18 -1.19 21.16 -28.11
N CYS A 19 -1.02 20.01 -28.77
CA CYS A 19 -1.58 18.69 -28.47
C CYS A 19 -2.36 18.61 -27.14
N GLY A 20 -3.69 18.47 -27.25
CA GLY A 20 -4.56 18.01 -26.18
C GLY A 20 -4.27 16.54 -25.85
N GLY A 21 -3.12 16.28 -25.21
CA GLY A 21 -2.79 14.97 -24.68
C GLY A 21 -3.30 14.84 -23.25
N ASP A 22 -3.79 13.63 -22.91
CA ASP A 22 -4.33 13.09 -21.64
C ASP A 22 -3.52 13.38 -20.34
N LEU A 23 -3.01 14.60 -20.18
CA LEU A 23 -2.17 15.04 -19.08
C LEU A 23 -2.88 16.11 -18.26
N THR A 24 -3.24 15.76 -17.04
CA THR A 24 -3.85 16.66 -16.07
C THR A 24 -2.76 17.43 -15.32
N PRO A 25 -2.83 18.76 -15.18
CA PRO A 25 -1.91 19.50 -14.34
C PRO A 25 -2.15 19.17 -12.86
N ILE A 26 -1.08 18.92 -12.11
CA ILE A 26 -1.16 18.77 -10.65
C ILE A 26 -1.28 20.18 -10.02
N PRO A 27 -2.35 20.48 -9.27
CA PRO A 27 -2.57 21.80 -8.69
C PRO A 27 -1.38 22.32 -7.88
N GLY A 28 -1.04 23.60 -8.06
CA GLY A 28 0.06 24.24 -7.33
C GLY A 28 1.47 23.83 -7.79
N THR A 29 1.61 23.02 -8.84
CA THR A 29 2.91 22.56 -9.34
C THR A 29 3.06 22.78 -10.85
N THR A 30 4.27 22.54 -11.37
CA THR A 30 4.58 22.50 -12.80
C THR A 30 4.53 21.09 -13.38
N THR A 31 4.19 20.10 -12.54
CA THR A 31 4.13 18.68 -12.90
C THR A 31 2.76 18.35 -13.48
N ARG A 32 2.74 17.45 -14.46
CA ARG A 32 1.51 16.87 -15.01
C ARG A 32 1.45 15.39 -14.72
N VAL A 33 0.24 14.85 -14.63
CA VAL A 33 -0.04 13.43 -14.40
C VAL A 33 -0.87 12.90 -15.56
N GLY A 34 -0.52 11.72 -16.06
CA GLY A 34 -1.32 11.03 -17.07
C GLY A 34 -2.51 10.30 -16.45
N LYS A 35 -3.42 9.82 -17.30
CA LYS A 35 -4.50 8.94 -16.85
C LYS A 35 -3.94 7.64 -16.24
N PRO A 36 -4.49 7.16 -15.11
CA PRO A 36 -4.15 5.86 -14.56
C PRO A 36 -4.47 4.74 -15.57
N THR A 37 -3.64 3.71 -15.59
CA THR A 37 -3.87 2.48 -16.35
C THR A 37 -4.01 1.34 -15.35
N VAL A 38 -5.19 0.70 -15.33
CA VAL A 38 -5.44 -0.49 -14.50
C VAL A 38 -4.94 -1.71 -15.26
N GLU A 39 -4.24 -2.61 -14.57
CA GLU A 39 -3.74 -3.84 -15.18
C GLU A 39 -4.91 -4.79 -15.50
N PRO A 40 -4.97 -5.40 -16.70
CA PRO A 40 -6.05 -6.33 -17.03
C PRO A 40 -5.95 -7.62 -16.19
N GLY A 41 -7.10 -8.21 -15.88
CA GLY A 41 -7.18 -9.48 -15.15
C GLY A 41 -6.99 -9.36 -13.63
N THR A 42 -7.03 -8.14 -13.09
CA THR A 42 -7.13 -7.91 -11.65
C THR A 42 -8.54 -8.20 -11.15
N GLU A 43 -8.65 -8.67 -9.90
CA GLU A 43 -9.92 -8.96 -9.24
C GLU A 43 -10.58 -7.70 -8.68
N LEU A 44 -9.76 -6.72 -8.27
CA LEU A 44 -10.19 -5.39 -7.87
C LEU A 44 -9.61 -4.34 -8.82
N GLU A 45 -10.35 -3.28 -9.06
CA GLU A 45 -9.86 -2.07 -9.72
C GLU A 45 -9.13 -1.22 -8.69
N LEU A 46 -7.85 -0.92 -8.93
CA LEU A 46 -7.09 0.06 -8.15
C LEU A 46 -7.18 1.43 -8.85
N LYS A 47 -8.03 2.31 -8.33
CA LYS A 47 -8.23 3.66 -8.88
C LYS A 47 -7.25 4.63 -8.21
N ILE A 48 -6.28 5.12 -8.97
CA ILE A 48 -5.37 6.20 -8.55
C ILE A 48 -6.03 7.54 -8.83
N PHE A 49 -6.13 8.42 -7.83
CA PHE A 49 -6.70 9.74 -7.99
C PHE A 49 -5.72 10.64 -8.74
N THR A 50 -6.17 11.24 -9.85
CA THR A 50 -5.33 12.12 -10.68
C THR A 50 -5.97 13.47 -10.96
N THR A 51 -7.29 13.58 -10.74
CA THR A 51 -8.06 14.80 -10.98
C THR A 51 -8.81 15.25 -9.74
N GLU A 52 -9.15 16.53 -9.72
CA GLU A 52 -10.04 17.13 -8.72
C GLU A 52 -11.39 16.41 -8.65
N ALA A 53 -11.95 16.06 -9.80
CA ALA A 53 -13.22 15.33 -9.90
C ALA A 53 -13.16 13.94 -9.25
N ASP A 54 -12.02 13.24 -9.36
CA ASP A 54 -11.83 11.95 -8.69
C ASP A 54 -11.88 12.10 -7.17
N CYS A 55 -11.25 13.14 -6.65
CA CYS A 55 -11.19 13.42 -5.21
C CYS A 55 -12.55 13.86 -4.66
N VAL A 56 -13.24 14.81 -5.32
CA VAL A 56 -14.56 15.29 -4.85
C VAL A 56 -15.57 14.15 -4.77
N ALA A 57 -15.51 13.18 -5.69
CA ALA A 57 -16.45 12.07 -5.72
C ALA A 57 -16.24 11.04 -4.59
N SER A 58 -15.05 10.98 -3.99
CA SER A 58 -14.63 9.82 -3.19
C SER A 58 -14.05 10.17 -1.82
N VAL A 59 -13.75 11.45 -1.56
CA VAL A 59 -13.03 11.89 -0.35
C VAL A 59 -13.78 13.02 0.34
N ASN A 60 -13.76 13.00 1.67
CA ASN A 60 -14.31 14.07 2.49
C ASN A 60 -13.66 15.43 2.18
N PRO A 61 -14.41 16.55 2.16
CA PRO A 61 -13.88 17.86 1.79
C PRO A 61 -12.66 18.32 2.60
N GLU A 62 -12.54 17.88 3.85
CA GLU A 62 -11.43 18.22 4.75
C GLU A 62 -10.10 17.56 4.34
N ASP A 63 -10.15 16.43 3.64
CA ASP A 63 -8.98 15.66 3.20
C ASP A 63 -8.65 15.86 1.72
N TYR A 64 -9.36 16.76 1.04
CA TYR A 64 -9.23 17.01 -0.40
C TYR A 64 -7.77 17.28 -0.85
N ASP A 65 -7.04 18.07 -0.08
CA ASP A 65 -5.64 18.42 -0.36
C ASP A 65 -4.68 17.23 -0.23
N ARG A 66 -5.09 16.14 0.43
CA ARG A 66 -4.29 14.92 0.62
C ARG A 66 -4.52 13.91 -0.51
N CYS A 67 -5.72 13.90 -1.07
CA CYS A 67 -6.12 13.03 -2.17
C CYS A 67 -5.35 13.33 -3.47
N LEU A 68 -5.10 14.60 -3.76
CA LEU A 68 -4.45 15.01 -5.01
C LEU A 68 -2.96 14.60 -5.06
N PRO A 69 -2.48 14.15 -6.24
CA PRO A 69 -1.07 13.83 -6.44
C PRO A 69 -0.16 14.98 -6.02
N HIS A 70 1.01 14.65 -5.48
CA HIS A 70 2.04 15.65 -5.17
C HIS A 70 3.42 15.07 -5.41
N VAL A 71 4.33 15.88 -5.95
CA VAL A 71 5.71 15.48 -6.28
C VAL A 71 6.66 16.56 -5.78
N ASP A 72 7.38 16.25 -4.69
CA ASP A 72 8.46 17.08 -4.20
C ASP A 72 9.80 16.52 -4.71
N ARG A 73 10.30 17.16 -5.77
CA ARG A 73 11.58 16.79 -6.38
C ARG A 73 12.77 17.01 -5.47
N ARG A 74 12.74 18.00 -4.58
CA ARG A 74 13.87 18.31 -3.70
C ARG A 74 13.98 17.27 -2.59
N ALA A 75 12.85 16.89 -2.03
CA ALA A 75 12.78 15.88 -0.99
C ALA A 75 12.82 14.44 -1.50
N GLY A 76 12.62 14.23 -2.81
CA GLY A 76 12.54 12.89 -3.36
C GLY A 76 11.21 12.20 -3.07
N GLN A 77 10.17 12.96 -2.71
CA GLN A 77 8.89 12.42 -2.27
C GLN A 77 7.85 12.46 -3.39
N VAL A 78 7.07 11.39 -3.49
CA VAL A 78 5.84 11.35 -4.28
C VAL A 78 4.70 10.90 -3.39
N ARG A 79 3.55 11.55 -3.56
CA ARG A 79 2.28 11.23 -2.90
C ARG A 79 1.22 10.95 -3.94
N LEU A 80 0.45 9.89 -3.74
CA LEU A 80 -0.72 9.54 -4.54
C LEU A 80 -1.87 9.13 -3.62
N GLY A 81 -3.07 9.62 -3.89
CA GLY A 81 -4.29 9.05 -3.31
C GLY A 81 -4.82 7.91 -4.20
N PHE A 82 -5.39 6.88 -3.59
CA PHE A 82 -6.00 5.77 -4.32
C PHE A 82 -7.11 5.08 -3.52
N GLN A 83 -7.96 4.34 -4.23
CA GLN A 83 -9.02 3.50 -3.65
C GLN A 83 -9.14 2.18 -4.40
N PHE A 84 -9.81 1.22 -3.79
CA PHE A 84 -10.19 -0.04 -4.44
C PHE A 84 -11.66 0.00 -4.85
N ARG A 85 -11.97 -0.59 -5.99
CA ARG A 85 -13.35 -0.74 -6.46
C ARG A 85 -13.62 -2.17 -6.91
N LEU A 86 -14.84 -2.61 -6.66
CA LEU A 86 -15.41 -3.85 -7.16
C LEU A 86 -16.62 -3.47 -8.02
N ASP A 87 -16.62 -3.84 -9.30
CA ASP A 87 -17.69 -3.50 -10.24
C ASP A 87 -18.05 -2.01 -10.25
N SER A 88 -17.04 -1.12 -10.22
CA SER A 88 -17.19 0.33 -10.12
C SER A 88 -17.83 0.84 -8.81
N THR A 89 -17.98 0.02 -7.79
CA THR A 89 -18.41 0.44 -6.44
C THR A 89 -17.22 0.46 -5.49
N ASP A 90 -17.22 1.38 -4.53
CA ASP A 90 -16.12 1.50 -3.57
C ASP A 90 -16.03 0.24 -2.71
N PHE A 91 -14.81 -0.30 -2.61
CA PHE A 91 -14.56 -1.56 -1.93
C PHE A 91 -13.56 -1.35 -0.80
N PRO A 92 -14.03 -1.07 0.43
CA PRO A 92 -13.13 -0.76 1.53
C PRO A 92 -12.42 -2.02 2.01
N ILE A 93 -11.12 -1.91 2.24
CA ILE A 93 -10.27 -3.01 2.70
C ILE A 93 -9.44 -2.59 3.92
N PRO A 94 -8.99 -3.55 4.75
CA PRO A 94 -8.00 -3.28 5.78
C PRO A 94 -6.59 -3.36 5.16
N LEU A 95 -6.07 -2.23 4.64
CA LEU A 95 -4.74 -2.16 4.04
C LEU A 95 -3.70 -1.71 5.08
N ALA A 96 -2.61 -2.48 5.20
CA ALA A 96 -1.38 -2.09 5.87
C ALA A 96 -0.26 -1.84 4.85
N GLU A 97 0.84 -1.20 5.29
CA GLU A 97 1.98 -0.83 4.43
C GLU A 97 2.57 -2.04 3.68
N ASP A 98 2.69 -3.18 4.37
CA ASP A 98 3.25 -4.42 3.83
C ASP A 98 2.40 -5.03 2.69
N ASN A 99 1.14 -4.59 2.51
CA ASN A 99 0.25 -5.12 1.48
C ASN A 99 0.39 -4.42 0.14
N LEU A 100 1.10 -3.30 0.09
CA LEU A 100 1.20 -2.48 -1.11
C LEU A 100 2.64 -2.41 -1.59
N ARG A 101 2.95 -3.06 -2.72
CA ARG A 101 4.23 -2.81 -3.40
C ARG A 101 4.13 -1.54 -4.23
N VAL A 102 5.07 -0.63 -4.00
CA VAL A 102 5.24 0.57 -4.81
C VAL A 102 6.41 0.34 -5.74
N ILE A 103 6.15 0.39 -7.04
CA ILE A 103 7.15 0.17 -8.08
C ILE A 103 7.41 1.50 -8.79
N HIS A 104 8.64 1.98 -8.71
CA HIS A 104 9.10 3.20 -9.39
C HIS A 104 10.07 2.83 -10.52
N LYS A 105 9.71 3.15 -11.77
CA LYS A 105 10.51 2.79 -12.97
C LYS A 105 10.89 1.31 -13.02
N GLY A 106 9.94 0.43 -12.67
CA GLY A 106 10.14 -1.01 -12.68
C GLY A 106 10.95 -1.56 -11.50
N ARG A 107 11.33 -0.75 -10.51
CA ARG A 107 12.01 -1.18 -9.28
C ARG A 107 11.10 -1.03 -8.07
N VAL A 108 11.06 -2.02 -7.20
CA VAL A 108 10.34 -1.93 -5.93
C VAL A 108 11.05 -0.92 -5.03
N VAL A 109 10.31 0.07 -4.53
CA VAL A 109 10.85 1.18 -3.74
C VAL A 109 11.35 0.66 -2.39
N GLN A 110 10.59 -0.24 -1.76
CA GLN A 110 10.93 -0.81 -0.44
C GLN A 110 12.27 -1.56 -0.39
N ASP A 111 12.82 -2.00 -1.53
CA ASP A 111 14.08 -2.75 -1.58
C ASP A 111 15.32 -1.82 -1.69
N GLY A 112 15.11 -0.51 -1.89
CA GLY A 112 16.19 0.45 -2.14
C GLY A 112 16.79 1.05 -0.86
N PRO A 113 18.12 1.21 -0.76
CA PRO A 113 18.72 1.90 0.37
C PRO A 113 18.31 3.39 0.39
N GLY A 114 17.83 3.86 1.54
CA GLY A 114 17.36 5.25 1.71
C GLY A 114 16.01 5.54 1.03
N MET A 115 15.30 4.51 0.57
CA MET A 115 13.94 4.61 0.05
C MET A 115 12.96 4.14 1.11
N SER A 116 11.76 4.72 1.12
CA SER A 116 10.70 4.34 2.06
C SER A 116 9.33 4.47 1.42
N VAL A 117 8.37 3.73 1.97
CA VAL A 117 6.94 3.83 1.65
C VAL A 117 6.21 4.08 2.96
N GLU A 118 5.12 4.83 2.92
CA GLU A 118 4.17 5.02 4.02
C GLU A 118 2.78 4.94 3.39
N VAL A 119 1.91 4.11 3.96
CA VAL A 119 0.50 4.01 3.55
C VAL A 119 -0.35 4.56 4.69
N ILE A 120 -1.12 5.61 4.40
CA ILE A 120 -1.96 6.30 5.37
C ILE A 120 -3.42 6.01 5.01
N PRO A 121 -4.17 5.32 5.88
CA PRO A 121 -5.57 5.02 5.65
C PRO A 121 -6.48 6.21 6.03
N HIS A 122 -7.56 6.40 5.27
CA HIS A 122 -8.53 7.48 5.47
C HIS A 122 -9.97 6.98 5.42
N ASP A 123 -10.89 7.75 6.02
CA ASP A 123 -12.32 7.44 6.07
C ASP A 123 -12.60 6.03 6.63
N PRO A 124 -12.36 5.83 7.94
CA PRO A 124 -12.61 4.56 8.61
C PRO A 124 -14.09 4.14 8.51
N LEU A 125 -14.31 2.88 8.15
CA LEU A 125 -15.63 2.28 7.97
C LEU A 125 -15.76 1.03 8.85
N ASP A 126 -16.86 0.97 9.60
CA ASP A 126 -17.21 -0.19 10.40
C ASP A 126 -17.98 -1.20 9.53
N ALA A 127 -17.28 -2.23 9.03
CA ALA A 127 -17.87 -3.30 8.23
C ALA A 127 -18.25 -4.51 9.09
N ALA A 128 -19.36 -5.17 8.75
CA ALA A 128 -19.78 -6.42 9.38
C ALA A 128 -18.73 -7.51 9.12
N GLN A 129 -18.39 -8.26 10.17
CA GLN A 129 -17.37 -9.30 10.12
C GLN A 129 -17.77 -10.47 11.00
N LEU A 130 -17.49 -11.68 10.51
CA LEU A 130 -17.55 -12.90 11.29
C LEU A 130 -16.12 -13.35 11.61
N PHE A 131 -15.70 -13.17 12.86
CA PHE A 131 -14.40 -13.63 13.34
C PHE A 131 -14.47 -15.09 13.75
N ILE A 132 -13.71 -15.96 13.09
CA ILE A 132 -13.61 -17.38 13.40
C ILE A 132 -12.25 -17.59 14.06
N LEU A 133 -12.22 -17.69 15.39
CA LEU A 133 -10.97 -17.90 16.14
C LEU A 133 -10.77 -19.40 16.31
N VAL A 134 -9.71 -19.93 15.72
CA VAL A 134 -9.35 -21.35 15.73
C VAL A 134 -8.09 -21.51 16.57
N ILE A 135 -8.27 -21.91 17.83
CA ILE A 135 -7.22 -21.85 18.85
C ILE A 135 -6.68 -23.24 19.13
N ASP A 136 -5.36 -23.41 19.01
CA ASP A 136 -4.69 -24.63 19.44
C ASP A 136 -4.95 -24.87 20.92
N ALA A 137 -5.46 -26.05 21.24
CA ALA A 137 -5.70 -26.48 22.61
C ALA A 137 -4.85 -27.69 22.99
N SER A 138 -3.84 -28.04 22.20
CA SER A 138 -2.97 -29.20 22.45
C SER A 138 -2.18 -29.09 23.76
N SER A 139 -1.53 -30.17 24.16
CA SER A 139 -0.83 -30.23 25.44
C SER A 139 0.32 -29.23 25.58
N SER A 140 0.96 -28.81 24.47
CA SER A 140 1.99 -27.76 24.47
C SER A 140 1.45 -26.43 25.02
N MET A 141 0.15 -26.18 24.86
CA MET A 141 -0.50 -24.96 25.37
C MET A 141 -0.55 -24.87 26.90
N ALA A 142 -0.27 -25.97 27.62
CA ALA A 142 -0.10 -25.99 29.07
C ALA A 142 1.29 -25.53 29.54
N GLU A 143 2.26 -25.38 28.64
CA GLU A 143 3.62 -24.97 29.01
C GLU A 143 3.66 -23.59 29.66
N ARG A 144 4.39 -23.50 30.77
CA ARG A 144 4.50 -22.28 31.57
C ARG A 144 5.73 -21.46 31.19
N ASN A 145 5.56 -20.15 31.15
CA ASN A 145 6.68 -19.23 31.06
C ASN A 145 7.36 -19.01 32.44
N ALA A 146 8.43 -18.22 32.47
CA ALA A 146 9.13 -17.84 33.70
C ALA A 146 8.24 -17.14 34.75
N LYS A 147 7.09 -16.58 34.33
CA LYS A 147 6.09 -15.95 35.22
C LYS A 147 5.01 -16.93 35.69
N GLY A 148 5.18 -18.24 35.44
CA GLY A 148 4.26 -19.30 35.83
C GLY A 148 2.95 -19.36 35.02
N ARG A 149 2.77 -18.54 33.98
CA ARG A 149 1.55 -18.53 33.16
C ARG A 149 1.66 -19.48 31.99
N THR A 150 0.59 -20.22 31.70
CA THR A 150 0.54 -21.12 30.55
C THR A 150 0.49 -20.33 29.23
N ARG A 151 0.77 -20.98 28.10
CA ARG A 151 0.51 -20.46 26.75
C ARG A 151 -0.97 -20.09 26.60
N MET A 152 -1.88 -20.99 26.99
CA MET A 152 -3.32 -20.74 26.96
C MET A 152 -3.75 -19.54 27.83
N ASP A 153 -3.16 -19.36 29.02
CA ASP A 153 -3.45 -18.18 29.86
C ASP A 153 -3.11 -16.88 29.15
N ARG A 154 -1.99 -16.85 28.40
CA ARG A 154 -1.62 -15.66 27.61
C ARG A 154 -2.61 -15.39 26.50
N VAL A 155 -3.12 -16.43 25.84
CA VAL A 155 -4.17 -16.30 24.81
C VAL A 155 -5.44 -15.72 25.41
N ARG A 156 -5.94 -16.30 26.52
CA ARG A 156 -7.12 -15.76 27.24
C ARG A 156 -6.91 -14.30 27.62
N MET A 157 -5.76 -13.96 28.19
CA MET A 157 -5.46 -12.59 28.59
C MET A 157 -5.45 -11.62 27.39
N ALA A 158 -4.91 -12.06 26.24
CA ALA A 158 -4.85 -11.24 25.04
C ALA A 158 -6.23 -11.01 24.42
N LEU A 159 -7.07 -12.06 24.35
CA LEU A 159 -8.45 -11.96 23.86
C LEU A 159 -9.31 -11.05 24.74
N LEU A 160 -8.99 -10.98 26.03
CA LEU A 160 -9.77 -10.23 27.02
C LEU A 160 -9.29 -8.78 27.21
N THR A 161 -8.29 -8.30 26.46
CA THR A 161 -7.93 -6.87 26.54
C THR A 161 -9.04 -6.00 25.96
N ASP A 162 -9.13 -4.76 26.44
CA ASP A 162 -10.20 -3.84 26.04
C ASP A 162 -10.13 -3.50 24.56
N GLU A 163 -8.92 -3.42 24.01
CA GLU A 163 -8.68 -3.11 22.60
C GLU A 163 -9.17 -4.23 21.68
N VAL A 164 -8.88 -5.49 22.01
CA VAL A 164 -9.33 -6.64 21.21
C VAL A 164 -10.85 -6.78 21.27
N ARG A 165 -11.44 -6.65 22.47
CA ARG A 165 -12.89 -6.71 22.62
C ARG A 165 -13.59 -5.58 21.88
N SER A 166 -13.04 -4.37 21.92
CA SER A 166 -13.60 -3.24 21.18
C SER A 166 -13.46 -3.39 19.67
N ALA A 167 -12.41 -4.07 19.20
CA ALA A 167 -12.21 -4.36 17.78
C ALA A 167 -13.17 -5.45 17.27
N PHE A 168 -13.40 -6.52 18.04
CA PHE A 168 -14.38 -7.56 17.68
C PHE A 168 -15.82 -7.11 17.83
N PHE A 169 -16.11 -6.17 18.73
CA PHE A 169 -17.46 -5.68 19.04
C PHE A 169 -17.51 -4.15 19.00
N PRO A 170 -17.44 -3.53 17.80
CA PRO A 170 -17.49 -2.08 17.67
C PRO A 170 -18.84 -1.53 18.15
N LYS A 171 -18.83 -0.33 18.74
CA LYS A 171 -20.04 0.30 19.31
C LYS A 171 -20.98 0.90 18.24
N GLY A 172 -20.53 0.99 16.98
CA GLY A 172 -21.21 1.70 15.88
C GLY A 172 -22.48 1.04 15.32
N GLY A 173 -23.02 0.00 15.96
CA GLY A 173 -24.21 -0.72 15.49
C GLY A 173 -23.95 -1.74 14.38
N THR A 174 -22.71 -1.82 13.89
CA THR A 174 -22.26 -2.86 12.96
C THR A 174 -22.37 -4.24 13.59
N ARG A 175 -23.03 -5.17 12.89
CA ARG A 175 -23.27 -6.53 13.37
C ARG A 175 -22.06 -7.40 13.10
N THR A 176 -21.20 -7.53 14.11
CA THR A 176 -20.08 -8.48 14.11
C THR A 176 -20.40 -9.71 14.95
N GLY A 177 -19.79 -10.84 14.61
CA GLY A 177 -19.92 -12.10 15.32
C GLY A 177 -18.57 -12.73 15.58
N VAL A 178 -18.43 -13.46 16.68
CA VAL A 178 -17.22 -14.24 16.99
C VAL A 178 -17.59 -15.70 17.22
N VAL A 179 -16.95 -16.61 16.50
CA VAL A 179 -17.03 -18.06 16.69
C VAL A 179 -15.72 -18.51 17.31
N LEU A 180 -15.81 -19.26 18.41
CA LEU A 180 -14.65 -19.80 19.12
C LEU A 180 -14.55 -21.30 18.89
N LEU A 181 -13.47 -21.72 18.23
CA LEU A 181 -13.14 -23.12 18.00
C LEU A 181 -11.80 -23.47 18.65
N THR A 182 -11.66 -24.73 19.06
CA THR A 182 -10.41 -25.31 19.52
C THR A 182 -10.05 -26.54 18.69
N PHE A 183 -8.77 -26.79 18.48
CA PHE A 183 -8.32 -27.99 17.78
C PHE A 183 -7.18 -28.69 18.53
N THR A 184 -7.24 -30.03 18.49
CA THR A 184 -6.28 -30.97 19.09
C THR A 184 -6.20 -32.31 18.35
N SER A 185 -7.25 -32.66 17.61
CA SER A 185 -7.25 -33.77 16.65
C SER A 185 -8.45 -33.63 15.74
N GLY A 186 -8.29 -34.01 14.47
CA GLY A 186 -9.38 -33.95 13.48
C GLY A 186 -9.91 -32.54 13.27
N ASP A 187 -11.23 -32.43 13.04
CA ASP A 187 -11.89 -31.15 12.81
C ASP A 187 -12.04 -30.33 14.12
N PRO A 188 -11.85 -29.00 14.07
CA PRO A 188 -12.01 -28.12 15.22
C PRO A 188 -13.38 -28.24 15.88
N GLN A 189 -13.38 -28.20 17.20
CA GLN A 189 -14.58 -28.30 18.02
C GLN A 189 -14.95 -26.93 18.60
N PRO A 190 -16.26 -26.59 18.67
CA PRO A 190 -16.68 -25.38 19.36
C PRO A 190 -16.26 -25.36 20.82
N VAL A 191 -15.76 -24.21 21.29
CA VAL A 191 -15.49 -24.01 22.72
C VAL A 191 -16.80 -24.23 23.48
N GLY A 192 -16.78 -25.09 24.50
CA GLY A 192 -17.98 -25.47 25.26
C GLY A 192 -18.90 -26.49 24.59
N GLY A 193 -18.51 -27.06 23.45
CA GLY A 193 -19.20 -28.17 22.80
C GLY A 193 -20.43 -27.80 21.96
N LYS A 194 -20.86 -26.53 21.96
CA LYS A 194 -21.94 -26.03 21.10
C LYS A 194 -21.42 -24.90 20.21
N LEU A 195 -21.70 -24.99 18.90
CA LEU A 195 -21.44 -23.92 17.96
C LEU A 195 -22.34 -22.72 18.31
N GLU A 196 -21.73 -21.55 18.45
CA GLU A 196 -22.41 -20.32 18.84
C GLU A 196 -21.71 -19.12 18.23
N ILE A 197 -22.48 -18.20 17.65
CA ILE A 197 -22.00 -16.91 17.17
C ILE A 197 -22.17 -15.90 18.31
N LEU A 198 -21.06 -15.52 18.93
CA LEU A 198 -21.05 -14.59 20.04
C LEU A 198 -21.13 -13.16 19.48
N THR A 199 -22.22 -12.46 19.77
CA THR A 199 -22.48 -11.10 19.27
C THR A 199 -22.31 -10.02 20.33
N THR A 200 -21.96 -10.39 21.57
CA THR A 200 -21.76 -9.44 22.67
C THR A 200 -20.42 -9.64 23.40
N PRO A 201 -19.76 -8.55 23.85
CA PRO A 201 -18.53 -8.64 24.63
C PRO A 201 -18.67 -9.47 25.91
N GLY A 202 -19.86 -9.44 26.53
CA GLY A 202 -20.15 -10.17 27.76
C GLY A 202 -20.21 -11.69 27.56
N ALA A 203 -20.91 -12.15 26.51
CA ALA A 203 -20.94 -13.57 26.15
C ALA A 203 -19.54 -14.08 25.78
N PHE A 204 -18.83 -13.31 24.96
CA PHE A 204 -17.43 -13.60 24.60
C PHE A 204 -16.52 -13.71 25.83
N THR A 205 -16.58 -12.75 26.75
CA THR A 205 -15.77 -12.76 27.97
C THR A 205 -16.04 -14.00 28.82
N ARG A 206 -17.32 -14.40 28.98
CA ARG A 206 -17.67 -15.61 29.74
C ARG A 206 -17.12 -16.87 29.06
N LYS A 207 -17.31 -16.99 27.74
CA LYS A 207 -16.85 -18.13 26.94
C LYS A 207 -15.32 -18.31 27.05
N VAL A 208 -14.56 -17.23 26.84
CA VAL A 208 -13.09 -17.25 26.93
C VAL A 208 -12.59 -17.56 28.35
N LYS A 209 -13.22 -17.02 29.39
CA LYS A 209 -12.76 -17.24 30.77
C LYS A 209 -13.07 -18.65 31.28
N ASN A 210 -14.24 -19.17 30.96
CA ASN A 210 -14.76 -20.37 31.63
C ASN A 210 -14.53 -21.64 30.81
N GLU A 211 -14.59 -21.55 29.48
CA GLU A 211 -14.71 -22.72 28.61
C GLU A 211 -13.49 -22.94 27.72
N LEU A 212 -12.71 -21.89 27.40
CA LEU A 212 -11.47 -22.05 26.64
C LEU A 212 -10.41 -22.72 27.52
N GLN A 213 -10.13 -24.01 27.31
CA GLN A 213 -9.23 -24.82 28.13
C GLN A 213 -8.22 -25.58 27.28
N VAL A 214 -7.12 -25.99 27.90
CA VAL A 214 -6.17 -26.92 27.30
C VAL A 214 -6.79 -28.31 27.29
N GLN A 215 -6.58 -29.03 26.20
CA GLN A 215 -7.05 -30.37 25.90
C GLN A 215 -5.85 -31.27 25.58
N SER A 216 -6.06 -32.58 25.55
CA SER A 216 -5.03 -33.54 25.14
C SER A 216 -5.11 -33.80 23.64
N GLY A 217 -3.99 -33.73 22.93
CA GLY A 217 -3.89 -34.09 21.52
C GLY A 217 -2.70 -33.42 20.83
N TYR A 218 -2.64 -33.57 19.52
CA TYR A 218 -1.61 -33.01 18.65
C TYR A 218 -2.10 -31.72 17.93
N THR A 219 -1.20 -30.99 17.31
CA THR A 219 -1.50 -29.75 16.58
C THR A 219 -1.91 -30.07 15.14
N HIS A 220 -3.21 -30.29 14.93
CA HIS A 220 -3.84 -30.48 13.61
C HIS A 220 -4.12 -29.14 12.91
N LEU A 221 -3.11 -28.26 12.83
CA LEU A 221 -3.25 -26.91 12.29
C LEU A 221 -3.88 -26.91 10.89
N TYR A 222 -3.38 -27.74 9.97
CA TYR A 222 -3.82 -27.67 8.58
C TYR A 222 -5.27 -28.11 8.39
N ASP A 223 -5.71 -29.14 9.11
CA ASP A 223 -7.10 -29.59 9.09
C ASP A 223 -8.01 -28.52 9.69
N ALA A 224 -7.53 -27.83 10.73
CA ALA A 224 -8.25 -26.75 11.39
C ALA A 224 -8.50 -25.55 10.46
N VAL A 225 -7.49 -25.13 9.69
CA VAL A 225 -7.65 -24.07 8.67
C VAL A 225 -8.63 -24.52 7.59
N ARG A 226 -8.48 -25.75 7.07
CA ARG A 226 -9.35 -26.32 6.02
C ARG A 226 -10.82 -26.31 6.47
N TYR A 227 -11.10 -26.79 7.67
CA TYR A 227 -12.46 -26.81 8.20
C TYR A 227 -13.04 -25.40 8.33
N ALA A 228 -12.28 -24.47 8.91
CA ALA A 228 -12.74 -23.11 9.19
C ALA A 228 -12.96 -22.25 7.93
N THR A 229 -12.27 -22.57 6.83
CA THR A 229 -12.36 -21.81 5.57
C THR A 229 -13.33 -22.40 4.55
N GLY A 230 -13.75 -23.66 4.71
CA GLY A 230 -14.72 -24.30 3.83
C GLY A 230 -15.92 -24.84 4.61
N PRO A 231 -15.88 -26.09 5.11
CA PRO A 231 -17.03 -26.77 5.74
C PRO A 231 -17.80 -25.95 6.79
N LEU A 232 -17.10 -25.18 7.63
CA LEU A 232 -17.76 -24.34 8.64
C LEU A 232 -18.64 -23.25 8.03
N LEU A 233 -18.23 -22.65 6.91
CA LEU A 233 -18.96 -21.56 6.26
C LEU A 233 -20.26 -22.05 5.60
N GLU A 234 -20.37 -23.36 5.34
CA GLU A 234 -21.59 -23.99 4.84
C GLU A 234 -22.56 -24.43 5.96
N VAL A 235 -22.17 -24.31 7.23
CA VAL A 235 -23.06 -24.61 8.35
C VAL A 235 -24.20 -23.58 8.35
N PRO A 236 -25.49 -24.00 8.41
CA PRO A 236 -26.62 -23.08 8.22
C PRO A 236 -26.58 -21.83 9.10
N GLU A 237 -26.27 -21.98 10.38
CA GLU A 237 -26.20 -20.85 11.34
C GLU A 237 -25.10 -19.84 10.97
N ILE A 238 -23.97 -20.33 10.45
CA ILE A 238 -22.84 -19.50 10.01
C ILE A 238 -23.16 -18.80 8.71
N LYS A 239 -23.66 -19.57 7.74
CA LYS A 239 -24.04 -19.08 6.42
C LYS A 239 -25.12 -18.01 6.50
N GLU A 240 -26.18 -18.26 7.28
CA GLU A 240 -27.25 -17.31 7.52
C GLU A 240 -26.72 -16.01 8.14
N PHE A 241 -25.80 -16.08 9.10
CA PHE A 241 -25.19 -14.89 9.68
C PHE A 241 -24.38 -14.08 8.65
N VAL A 242 -23.58 -14.77 7.83
CA VAL A 242 -22.78 -14.15 6.77
C VAL A 242 -23.67 -13.46 5.74
N ASP A 243 -24.71 -14.16 5.26
CA ASP A 243 -25.60 -13.68 4.21
C ASP A 243 -26.49 -12.52 4.69
N ILE A 244 -27.12 -12.63 5.87
CA ILE A 244 -28.05 -11.59 6.39
C ILE A 244 -27.32 -10.29 6.74
N ASN A 245 -26.09 -10.39 7.26
CA ASN A 245 -25.35 -9.24 7.75
C ASN A 245 -24.29 -8.76 6.77
N GLU A 246 -24.16 -9.40 5.60
CA GLU A 246 -23.06 -9.20 4.65
C GLU A 246 -21.68 -9.26 5.35
N ALA A 247 -21.55 -10.19 6.30
CA ALA A 247 -20.40 -10.24 7.20
C ALA A 247 -19.22 -10.97 6.56
N ALA A 248 -18.10 -10.27 6.35
CA ALA A 248 -16.91 -10.90 5.79
C ALA A 248 -16.29 -11.93 6.76
N PRO A 249 -16.02 -13.17 6.32
CA PRO A 249 -15.40 -14.17 7.18
C PRO A 249 -13.90 -13.90 7.39
N THR A 250 -13.50 -13.73 8.64
CA THR A 250 -12.11 -13.53 9.05
C THR A 250 -11.68 -14.65 9.98
N VAL A 251 -10.85 -15.57 9.47
CA VAL A 251 -10.33 -16.72 10.23
C VAL A 251 -9.02 -16.33 10.88
N VAL A 252 -8.93 -16.44 12.21
CA VAL A 252 -7.68 -16.25 12.96
C VAL A 252 -7.28 -17.57 13.59
N VAL A 253 -6.20 -18.16 13.10
CA VAL A 253 -5.71 -19.46 13.56
C VAL A 253 -4.48 -19.27 14.42
N LEU A 254 -4.57 -19.72 15.68
CA LEU A 254 -3.50 -19.62 16.65
C LEU A 254 -2.89 -20.99 16.90
N THR A 255 -1.57 -21.09 16.83
CA THR A 255 -0.79 -22.28 17.19
C THR A 255 0.47 -21.90 17.94
N ASP A 256 1.07 -22.85 18.64
CA ASP A 256 2.27 -22.64 19.44
C ASP A 256 3.48 -23.47 19.00
N GLY A 257 3.38 -24.14 17.85
CA GLY A 257 4.38 -25.11 17.42
C GLY A 257 4.34 -25.43 15.93
N PHE A 258 4.87 -26.60 15.61
CA PHE A 258 4.75 -27.21 14.30
C PHE A 258 3.40 -27.92 14.20
N ASN A 259 2.89 -28.08 12.98
CA ASN A 259 1.82 -29.03 12.74
C ASN A 259 2.34 -30.45 13.03
N ASN A 260 1.78 -31.14 14.01
CA ASN A 260 2.01 -32.56 14.25
C ASN A 260 0.63 -33.24 14.34
N GLN A 261 0.45 -34.33 13.61
CA GLN A 261 -0.76 -35.14 13.62
C GLN A 261 -0.49 -36.53 14.21
N ALA A 262 0.79 -36.94 14.23
CA ALA A 262 1.25 -38.18 14.83
C ALA A 262 2.62 -38.01 15.48
N ALA A 263 2.93 -38.88 16.46
CA ALA A 263 4.22 -38.88 17.15
C ALA A 263 5.43 -39.07 16.22
N SER A 264 5.25 -39.75 15.09
CA SER A 264 6.31 -40.05 14.10
C SER A 264 6.51 -38.94 13.07
N ASP A 265 5.73 -37.87 13.11
CA ASP A 265 5.81 -36.81 12.11
C ASP A 265 7.18 -36.12 12.14
N THR A 266 7.71 -35.86 10.96
CA THR A 266 8.92 -35.07 10.74
C THR A 266 8.55 -33.77 10.04
N CYS A 267 9.46 -32.79 10.04
CA CYS A 267 9.23 -31.57 9.28
C CYS A 267 8.85 -31.84 7.81
N ALA A 268 9.49 -32.83 7.16
CA ALA A 268 9.20 -33.17 5.77
C ALA A 268 7.75 -33.63 5.55
N THR A 269 7.14 -34.32 6.51
CA THR A 269 5.74 -34.80 6.40
C THR A 269 4.73 -33.65 6.27
N ASN A 270 5.09 -32.45 6.74
CA ASN A 270 4.22 -31.28 6.67
C ASN A 270 4.18 -30.62 5.30
N ALA A 271 5.19 -30.84 4.43
CA ALA A 271 5.23 -30.20 3.12
C ALA A 271 4.02 -30.59 2.25
N ASP A 272 3.77 -31.90 2.12
CA ASP A 272 2.64 -32.42 1.31
C ASP A 272 1.28 -32.05 1.93
N ARG A 273 1.19 -32.02 3.26
CA ARG A 273 -0.04 -31.63 3.95
C ARG A 273 -0.33 -30.15 3.77
N LEU A 274 0.69 -29.29 3.86
CA LEU A 274 0.56 -27.87 3.60
C LEU A 274 0.18 -27.63 2.14
N GLU A 275 0.81 -28.30 1.18
CA GLU A 275 0.45 -28.16 -0.24
C GLU A 275 -1.03 -28.47 -0.50
N ARG A 276 -1.58 -29.54 0.11
CA ARG A 276 -3.02 -29.84 0.05
C ARG A 276 -3.89 -28.73 0.64
N LEU A 277 -3.47 -28.12 1.75
CA LEU A 277 -4.18 -26.99 2.34
C LEU A 277 -4.11 -25.75 1.43
N LEU A 278 -2.96 -25.44 0.84
CA LEU A 278 -2.82 -24.29 -0.06
C LEU A 278 -3.68 -24.44 -1.31
N GLU A 279 -3.83 -25.67 -1.82
CA GLU A 279 -4.74 -25.98 -2.92
C GLU A 279 -6.22 -25.84 -2.50
N HIS A 280 -6.57 -26.25 -1.28
CA HIS A 280 -7.90 -26.01 -0.74
C HIS A 280 -8.21 -24.51 -0.62
N LEU A 281 -7.29 -23.72 -0.05
CA LEU A 281 -7.45 -22.26 0.07
C LEU A 281 -7.56 -21.58 -1.30
N ARG A 282 -6.81 -22.08 -2.30
CA ARG A 282 -6.96 -21.66 -3.71
C ARG A 282 -8.38 -21.89 -4.20
N THR A 283 -8.86 -23.11 -4.03
CA THR A 283 -10.16 -23.57 -4.53
C THR A 283 -11.28 -22.77 -3.88
N VAL A 284 -11.32 -22.69 -2.54
CA VAL A 284 -12.33 -21.91 -1.80
C VAL A 284 -12.39 -20.47 -2.27
N ARG A 285 -11.24 -19.83 -2.44
CA ARG A 285 -11.18 -18.43 -2.88
C ARG A 285 -11.55 -18.25 -4.35
N GLN A 286 -11.33 -19.24 -5.22
CA GLN A 286 -11.72 -19.19 -6.63
C GLN A 286 -13.20 -19.51 -6.83
N GLU A 287 -13.75 -20.46 -6.07
CA GLU A 287 -15.16 -20.87 -6.15
C GLU A 287 -16.11 -19.86 -5.50
N THR A 288 -15.61 -19.06 -4.56
CA THR A 288 -16.38 -17.93 -4.03
C THR A 288 -16.35 -16.78 -5.04
N GLU A 289 -17.42 -16.68 -5.84
CA GLU A 289 -17.58 -15.67 -6.90
C GLU A 289 -17.44 -14.25 -6.35
N ASP A 290 -18.09 -13.97 -5.21
CA ASP A 290 -18.06 -12.65 -4.60
C ASP A 290 -16.91 -12.50 -3.59
N ILE A 291 -16.01 -11.58 -3.91
CA ILE A 291 -14.81 -11.27 -3.11
C ILE A 291 -15.15 -10.89 -1.67
N ARG A 292 -16.34 -10.33 -1.40
CA ARG A 292 -16.78 -9.92 -0.06
C ARG A 292 -16.88 -11.09 0.92
N PHE A 293 -17.23 -12.26 0.42
CA PHE A 293 -17.47 -13.45 1.25
C PHE A 293 -16.27 -14.39 1.28
N ARG A 294 -15.17 -14.07 0.58
CA ARG A 294 -13.96 -14.87 0.61
C ARG A 294 -13.35 -14.85 2.01
N PRO A 295 -13.09 -16.02 2.63
CA PRO A 295 -12.46 -16.05 3.93
C PRO A 295 -11.04 -15.47 3.84
N THR A 296 -10.72 -14.60 4.80
CA THR A 296 -9.36 -14.08 5.01
C THR A 296 -8.72 -14.85 6.16
N VAL A 297 -7.51 -15.40 5.95
CA VAL A 297 -6.84 -16.22 6.97
C VAL A 297 -5.65 -15.48 7.58
N PHE A 298 -5.73 -15.27 8.89
CA PHE A 298 -4.65 -14.75 9.71
C PHE A 298 -4.06 -15.89 10.55
N THR A 299 -2.74 -15.98 10.59
CA THR A 299 -2.04 -17.00 11.37
C THR A 299 -1.26 -16.37 12.50
N VAL A 300 -1.39 -16.90 13.70
CA VAL A 300 -0.74 -16.39 14.91
C VAL A 300 0.07 -17.51 15.57
N GLY A 301 1.39 -17.37 15.48
CA GLY A 301 2.34 -18.28 16.08
C GLY A 301 2.83 -17.83 17.45
N LEU A 302 2.62 -18.63 18.48
CA LEU A 302 3.02 -18.37 19.86
C LEU A 302 4.41 -18.93 20.16
N GLY A 303 5.46 -18.24 19.73
CA GLY A 303 6.82 -18.72 19.95
C GLY A 303 7.91 -17.85 19.35
N ARG A 304 9.12 -18.41 19.26
CA ARG A 304 10.22 -17.83 18.48
C ARG A 304 10.10 -18.35 17.05
N PRO A 305 10.25 -17.52 16.01
CA PRO A 305 10.27 -18.03 14.65
C PRO A 305 11.50 -18.92 14.47
N LEU A 306 11.32 -20.12 13.89
CA LEU A 306 12.46 -20.97 13.53
C LEU A 306 13.37 -20.27 12.50
N ARG A 307 12.76 -19.48 11.60
CA ARG A 307 13.43 -18.71 10.54
C ARG A 307 13.03 -17.23 10.63
N PRO A 308 13.69 -16.40 11.46
CA PRO A 308 13.29 -15.02 11.74
C PRO A 308 13.12 -14.12 10.51
N ASN A 309 13.88 -14.37 9.45
CA ASN A 309 13.87 -13.58 8.20
C ASN A 309 13.32 -14.41 7.03
N PHE A 310 12.40 -15.35 7.29
CA PHE A 310 11.75 -16.07 6.21
C PHE A 310 10.94 -15.10 5.35
N LYS A 311 11.08 -15.23 4.03
CA LYS A 311 10.24 -14.57 3.04
C LYS A 311 9.79 -15.61 2.04
N LEU A 312 8.57 -15.46 1.55
CA LEU A 312 8.06 -16.32 0.49
C LEU A 312 8.92 -16.17 -0.78
N PRO A 313 9.18 -17.25 -1.52
CA PRO A 313 9.89 -17.16 -2.80
C PRO A 313 9.09 -16.31 -3.80
N ASP A 314 9.73 -15.33 -4.43
CA ASP A 314 9.07 -14.51 -5.46
C ASP A 314 8.72 -15.35 -6.72
N GLY A 315 7.50 -15.17 -7.25
CA GLY A 315 7.23 -15.36 -8.68
C GLY A 315 6.84 -16.74 -9.21
N ARG A 316 6.34 -17.69 -8.39
CA ARG A 316 5.66 -18.93 -8.87
C ARG A 316 4.64 -19.42 -7.84
N GLU A 317 3.63 -20.18 -8.25
CA GLU A 317 2.85 -21.03 -7.34
C GLU A 317 3.83 -21.91 -6.56
N PRO A 318 4.06 -21.64 -5.27
CA PRO A 318 5.18 -22.25 -4.58
C PRO A 318 4.77 -23.68 -4.23
N ARG A 319 5.29 -24.64 -5.00
CA ARG A 319 5.39 -26.02 -4.49
C ARG A 319 6.14 -25.96 -3.16
N VAL A 320 5.46 -26.35 -2.09
CA VAL A 320 6.04 -26.34 -0.75
C VAL A 320 7.10 -27.41 -0.68
N ARG A 321 8.36 -27.03 -0.42
CA ARG A 321 9.43 -27.99 -0.17
C ARG A 321 9.69 -28.05 1.33
N ALA A 322 9.95 -29.24 1.85
CA ALA A 322 10.34 -29.43 3.26
C ALA A 322 11.54 -28.54 3.68
N VAL A 323 12.48 -28.31 2.76
CA VAL A 323 13.64 -27.43 3.00
C VAL A 323 13.23 -25.97 3.18
N ASP A 324 12.13 -25.53 2.56
CA ASP A 324 11.61 -24.18 2.73
C ASP A 324 10.92 -24.00 4.09
N LEU A 325 10.37 -25.08 4.67
CA LEU A 325 9.75 -25.03 6.00
C LEU A 325 10.80 -24.94 7.12
N CYS A 326 11.69 -25.94 7.22
CA CYS A 326 12.61 -26.06 8.35
C CYS A 326 14.10 -26.02 7.98
N GLY A 327 14.45 -25.86 6.71
CA GLY A 327 15.83 -25.90 6.25
C GLY A 327 16.38 -27.32 6.10
N ARG A 328 17.56 -27.44 5.46
CA ARG A 328 18.16 -28.75 5.13
C ARG A 328 18.49 -29.59 6.37
N ARG A 329 18.88 -28.93 7.47
CA ARG A 329 19.33 -29.60 8.71
C ARG A 329 18.20 -30.32 9.44
N PHE A 330 16.99 -29.77 9.40
CA PHE A 330 15.86 -30.24 10.20
C PHE A 330 14.80 -30.96 9.37
N ARG A 331 15.05 -31.17 8.07
CA ARG A 331 14.11 -31.80 7.13
C ARG A 331 13.56 -33.13 7.65
N ASP A 332 14.46 -34.02 8.05
CA ASP A 332 14.12 -35.36 8.51
C ASP A 332 14.07 -35.42 10.05
N SER A 333 14.18 -34.27 10.73
CA SER A 333 14.02 -34.20 12.18
C SER A 333 12.57 -34.43 12.54
N ARG A 334 12.38 -35.29 13.54
CA ARG A 334 11.10 -35.50 14.18
C ARG A 334 10.61 -34.20 14.81
N ILE A 335 9.31 -33.95 14.71
CA ILE A 335 8.65 -32.86 15.40
C ILE A 335 8.41 -33.35 16.83
N ASP A 336 9.41 -33.12 17.66
CA ASP A 336 9.38 -33.42 19.08
C ASP A 336 9.92 -32.22 19.88
N GLY A 337 9.97 -32.38 21.20
CA GLY A 337 10.43 -31.35 22.11
C GLY A 337 11.78 -30.73 21.74
N GLN A 338 12.67 -31.40 20.99
CA GLN A 338 13.92 -30.77 20.56
C GLN A 338 13.68 -29.71 19.46
N LEU A 339 12.90 -30.04 18.42
CA LEU A 339 12.61 -29.10 17.35
C LEU A 339 11.67 -27.99 17.83
N GLU A 340 10.70 -28.32 18.67
CA GLU A 340 9.75 -27.37 19.28
C GLU A 340 10.44 -26.36 20.21
N LEU A 341 11.55 -26.74 20.86
CA LEU A 341 12.37 -25.82 21.65
C LEU A 341 13.11 -24.78 20.79
N LEU A 342 13.40 -25.09 19.52
CA LEU A 342 14.11 -24.16 18.63
C LEU A 342 13.21 -23.02 18.15
N GLY A 343 11.93 -23.31 17.95
CA GLY A 343 10.95 -22.33 17.51
C GLY A 343 9.74 -22.97 16.87
N ILE A 344 8.94 -22.13 16.24
CA ILE A 344 7.73 -22.52 15.51
C ILE A 344 7.96 -22.45 14.00
N ASP A 345 7.16 -23.20 13.25
CA ASP A 345 7.18 -23.20 11.79
C ASP A 345 6.53 -21.93 11.22
N ASN A 346 7.24 -20.81 11.33
CA ASN A 346 6.76 -19.54 10.81
C ASN A 346 6.66 -19.50 9.28
N ALA A 347 7.31 -20.43 8.56
CA ALA A 347 7.19 -20.55 7.12
C ALA A 347 5.81 -21.10 6.71
N SER A 348 5.35 -22.16 7.37
CA SER A 348 3.98 -22.68 7.14
C SER A 348 2.91 -21.62 7.41
N LEU A 349 3.07 -20.85 8.50
CA LEU A 349 2.14 -19.77 8.84
C LEU A 349 2.09 -18.69 7.73
N GLU A 350 3.26 -18.29 7.24
CA GLU A 350 3.38 -17.33 6.13
C GLU A 350 2.68 -17.83 4.86
N PHE A 351 2.91 -19.09 4.45
CA PHE A 351 2.25 -19.69 3.29
C PHE A 351 0.72 -19.71 3.43
N ILE A 352 0.21 -20.07 4.60
CA ILE A 352 -1.24 -20.13 4.87
C ILE A 352 -1.84 -18.73 4.80
N ALA A 353 -1.21 -17.76 5.46
CA ALA A 353 -1.67 -16.38 5.49
C ALA A 353 -1.70 -15.75 4.08
N ASP A 354 -0.60 -15.87 3.34
CA ASP A 354 -0.50 -15.37 1.96
C ASP A 354 -1.58 -15.98 1.06
N ARG A 355 -1.74 -17.31 1.10
CA ARG A 355 -2.74 -18.00 0.29
C ARG A 355 -4.18 -17.70 0.71
N GLY A 356 -4.39 -17.48 2.00
CA GLY A 356 -5.66 -17.06 2.58
C GLY A 356 -5.95 -15.57 2.46
N GLY A 357 -5.03 -14.77 1.89
CA GLY A 357 -5.19 -13.33 1.71
C GLY A 357 -5.05 -12.48 2.98
N GLY A 358 -4.56 -13.07 4.09
CA GLY A 358 -4.31 -12.39 5.36
C GLY A 358 -2.83 -12.32 5.72
N PHE A 359 -2.50 -12.41 7.01
CA PHE A 359 -1.15 -12.16 7.52
C PHE A 359 -0.72 -13.12 8.60
N SER A 360 0.60 -13.30 8.68
CA SER A 360 1.25 -14.11 9.70
C SER A 360 1.89 -13.25 10.78
N TYR A 361 1.64 -13.60 12.04
CA TYR A 361 2.25 -12.98 13.20
C TYR A 361 2.97 -14.04 14.01
N VAL A 362 4.20 -13.77 14.42
CA VAL A 362 4.91 -14.57 15.42
C VAL A 362 5.15 -13.70 16.64
N ARG A 363 4.52 -14.04 17.77
CA ARG A 363 4.49 -13.22 18.99
C ARG A 363 4.52 -14.11 20.23
N GLN A 364 5.31 -13.72 21.24
CA GLN A 364 5.41 -14.48 22.50
C GLN A 364 4.58 -13.89 23.65
N GLY A 365 4.21 -12.61 23.57
CA GLY A 365 3.61 -11.87 24.67
C GLY A 365 2.12 -11.64 24.50
N VAL A 366 1.44 -11.33 25.61
CA VAL A 366 0.02 -10.95 25.62
C VAL A 366 -0.24 -9.74 24.72
N GLN A 367 0.62 -8.71 24.79
CA GLN A 367 0.49 -7.51 23.96
C GLN A 367 0.65 -7.81 22.46
N GLY A 368 1.63 -8.64 22.10
CA GLY A 368 1.83 -9.03 20.70
C GLY A 368 0.67 -9.88 20.16
N LEU A 369 0.11 -10.77 20.98
CA LEU A 369 -1.10 -11.51 20.60
C LEU A 369 -2.31 -10.57 20.43
N ALA A 370 -2.50 -9.62 21.34
CA ALA A 370 -3.56 -8.63 21.25
C ALA A 370 -3.42 -7.75 20.00
N GLU A 371 -2.19 -7.37 19.65
CA GLU A 371 -1.88 -6.67 18.39
C GLU A 371 -2.30 -7.49 17.17
N ALA A 372 -1.98 -8.79 17.13
CA ALA A 372 -2.37 -9.67 16.03
C ALA A 372 -3.91 -9.80 15.91
N PHE A 373 -4.62 -9.99 17.02
CA PHE A 373 -6.09 -10.05 17.02
C PHE A 373 -6.72 -8.73 16.57
N ARG A 374 -6.19 -7.60 17.03
CA ARG A 374 -6.63 -6.27 16.60
C ARG A 374 -6.36 -6.04 15.12
N SER A 375 -5.23 -6.51 14.61
CA SER A 375 -4.90 -6.39 13.19
C SER A 375 -5.79 -7.27 12.31
N ALA A 376 -6.21 -8.45 12.78
CA ALA A 376 -7.21 -9.25 12.09
C ALA A 376 -8.59 -8.56 12.10
N ALA A 377 -8.92 -7.84 13.17
CA ALA A 377 -10.09 -6.97 13.26
C ALA A 377 -9.81 -5.53 12.77
N ALA A 378 -8.83 -5.35 11.88
CA ALA A 378 -8.47 -4.03 11.40
C ALA A 378 -9.67 -3.34 10.75
N GLN A 379 -9.78 -2.04 11.03
CA GLN A 379 -10.78 -1.20 10.42
C GLN A 379 -10.56 -1.14 8.91
N ARG A 380 -11.66 -1.07 8.17
CA ARG A 380 -11.61 -0.88 6.72
C ARG A 380 -11.65 0.60 6.41
N TYR A 381 -11.13 0.99 5.27
CA TYR A 381 -10.97 2.39 4.90
C TYR A 381 -11.46 2.61 3.48
N GLY A 382 -12.11 3.76 3.25
CA GLY A 382 -12.65 4.11 1.95
C GLY A 382 -11.56 4.39 0.91
N TRP A 383 -10.47 5.02 1.33
CA TRP A 383 -9.34 5.33 0.46
C TRP A 383 -8.04 5.47 1.25
N PHE A 384 -6.94 5.58 0.52
CA PHE A 384 -5.59 5.58 1.08
C PHE A 384 -4.71 6.63 0.41
N GLU A 385 -3.79 7.17 1.19
CA GLU A 385 -2.68 7.99 0.71
C GLU A 385 -1.41 7.15 0.76
N VAL A 386 -0.73 6.97 -0.38
CA VAL A 386 0.62 6.40 -0.41
C VAL A 386 1.64 7.52 -0.58
N ARG A 387 2.62 7.57 0.32
CA ARG A 387 3.80 8.42 0.22
C ARG A 387 5.01 7.52 0.04
N TYR A 388 5.89 7.87 -0.89
CA TYR A 388 7.14 7.15 -1.02
C TYR A 388 8.30 8.08 -1.34
N HIS A 389 9.48 7.70 -0.86
CA HIS A 389 10.74 8.42 -1.05
C HIS A 389 11.66 7.64 -1.98
N VAL A 390 12.20 8.34 -2.96
CA VAL A 390 13.24 7.87 -3.88
C VAL A 390 14.32 8.94 -4.00
N ASP A 391 15.47 8.58 -4.58
CA ASP A 391 16.49 9.57 -4.89
C ASP A 391 15.88 10.71 -5.76
N PRO A 392 15.99 12.00 -5.33
CA PRO A 392 15.57 13.17 -6.07
C PRO A 392 15.93 13.18 -7.57
N HIS A 393 17.07 12.56 -7.93
CA HIS A 393 17.51 12.43 -9.31
C HIS A 393 16.50 11.68 -10.19
N TYR A 394 15.82 10.66 -9.64
CA TYR A 394 14.85 9.88 -10.38
C TYR A 394 13.56 10.65 -10.70
N LEU A 395 13.26 11.72 -9.95
CA LEU A 395 12.08 12.57 -10.15
C LEU A 395 12.28 13.71 -11.17
N ARG A 396 13.46 13.81 -11.81
CA ARG A 396 13.76 14.88 -12.78
C ARG A 396 13.23 14.63 -14.20
N ARG A 397 12.92 13.38 -14.53
CA ARG A 397 12.42 12.96 -15.86
C ARG A 397 11.04 12.33 -15.68
N SER A 398 10.28 12.19 -16.76
CA SER A 398 9.02 11.44 -16.68
C SER A 398 9.26 10.04 -16.10
N PHE A 399 8.38 9.59 -15.23
CA PHE A 399 8.49 8.29 -14.59
C PHE A 399 7.12 7.64 -14.43
N GLU A 400 7.12 6.32 -14.36
CA GLU A 400 5.94 5.52 -14.04
C GLU A 400 6.03 5.06 -12.60
N THR A 401 4.92 5.22 -11.90
CA THR A 401 4.69 4.68 -10.56
C THR A 401 3.57 3.67 -10.67
N ARG A 402 3.77 2.50 -10.09
CA ARG A 402 2.81 1.42 -10.09
C ARG A 402 2.55 0.96 -8.67
N LEU A 403 1.28 0.82 -8.34
CA LEU A 403 0.80 0.34 -7.06
C LEU A 403 0.25 -1.07 -7.28
N ARG A 404 0.73 -2.03 -6.48
CA ARG A 404 0.29 -3.43 -6.54
C ARG A 404 -0.11 -3.90 -5.16
N LEU A 405 -1.35 -4.35 -5.05
CA LEU A 405 -1.86 -5.04 -3.86
C LEU A 405 -1.31 -6.48 -3.85
N LEU A 406 -0.73 -6.90 -2.73
CA LEU A 406 -0.11 -8.21 -2.57
C LEU A 406 -1.04 -9.26 -1.98
N SER A 407 -1.97 -8.86 -1.12
CA SER A 407 -2.84 -9.75 -0.35
C SER A 407 -4.29 -9.32 -0.49
N TYR A 408 -5.22 -10.10 0.07
CA TYR A 408 -6.67 -9.92 -0.02
C TYR A 408 -7.27 -10.19 -1.41
N ALA A 409 -6.75 -9.57 -2.47
CA ALA A 409 -7.14 -9.77 -3.87
C ALA A 409 -6.04 -9.25 -4.80
N ASN A 410 -6.05 -9.66 -6.07
CA ASN A 410 -5.13 -9.09 -7.06
C ASN A 410 -5.64 -7.72 -7.53
N ALA A 411 -4.85 -6.66 -7.31
CA ALA A 411 -5.14 -5.32 -7.80
C ALA A 411 -3.84 -4.60 -8.20
N GLU A 412 -3.83 -3.98 -9.37
CA GLU A 412 -2.64 -3.28 -9.87
C GLU A 412 -3.05 -2.12 -10.79
N ALA A 413 -2.42 -0.97 -10.59
CA ALA A 413 -2.54 0.14 -11.51
C ALA A 413 -1.25 0.94 -11.57
N SER A 414 -1.02 1.59 -12.69
CA SER A 414 0.11 2.50 -12.89
C SER A 414 -0.34 3.88 -13.33
N VAL A 415 0.48 4.86 -12.98
CA VAL A 415 0.31 6.25 -13.37
C VAL A 415 1.65 6.81 -13.83
N ARG A 416 1.62 7.56 -14.92
CA ARG A 416 2.81 8.22 -15.45
C ARG A 416 2.81 9.68 -15.08
N ILE A 417 3.91 10.14 -14.51
CA ILE A 417 4.11 11.51 -14.03
C ILE A 417 5.14 12.20 -14.93
N TYR A 418 4.86 13.45 -15.28
CA TYR A 418 5.61 14.29 -16.20
C TYR A 418 6.01 15.60 -15.51
N PRO A 419 7.15 15.60 -14.78
CA PRO A 419 7.71 16.82 -14.21
C PRO A 419 8.09 17.82 -15.32
N SER A 420 7.95 19.11 -15.05
CA SER A 420 8.49 20.14 -15.94
C SER A 420 10.01 20.06 -16.00
N ALA A 421 10.58 20.17 -17.20
CA ALA A 421 12.02 20.19 -17.42
C ALA A 421 12.67 21.51 -16.99
N TRP A 422 11.89 22.59 -16.86
CA TRP A 422 12.39 23.95 -16.69
C TRP A 422 12.16 24.54 -15.31
N LEU A 423 11.10 24.11 -14.63
CA LEU A 423 10.65 24.68 -13.37
C LEU A 423 10.29 23.55 -12.41
N ASP A 424 10.84 23.59 -11.21
CA ASP A 424 10.50 22.64 -10.16
C ASP A 424 9.23 23.11 -9.44
N ALA A 425 8.48 22.16 -8.89
CA ALA A 425 7.39 22.48 -7.98
C ALA A 425 7.94 23.20 -6.73
N PRO A 426 7.13 24.03 -6.05
CA PRO A 426 7.48 24.55 -4.74
C PRO A 426 7.94 23.41 -3.83
N PRO A 427 9.10 23.51 -3.14
CA PRO A 427 9.42 22.52 -2.13
C PRO A 427 8.34 22.56 -1.05
N GLY A 428 7.90 21.39 -0.60
CA GLY A 428 6.98 21.33 0.51
C GLY A 428 7.64 21.77 1.81
N ARG A 429 6.82 22.11 2.79
CA ARG A 429 7.29 22.43 4.14
C ARG A 429 7.32 21.16 4.98
N SER A 430 8.45 20.90 5.63
CA SER A 430 8.52 19.90 6.69
C SER A 430 7.69 20.33 7.90
N VAL A 431 6.85 19.44 8.39
CA VAL A 431 6.05 19.57 9.62
C VAL A 431 6.74 18.77 10.73
N GLU A 432 6.36 18.98 11.99
CA GLU A 432 6.99 18.37 13.18
C GLU A 432 7.09 16.82 13.09
N ASP A 433 6.16 16.16 12.40
CA ASP A 433 6.17 14.71 12.15
C ASP A 433 7.16 14.26 11.05
N GLY A 434 8.00 15.16 10.52
CA GLY A 434 8.88 14.91 9.36
C GLY A 434 8.12 14.85 8.02
N ARG A 435 6.80 15.07 8.04
CA ARG A 435 5.93 15.07 6.86
C ARG A 435 6.14 16.33 6.03
N ILE A 436 6.16 16.17 4.71
CA ILE A 436 6.29 17.28 3.79
C ILE A 436 4.91 17.63 3.22
N VAL A 437 4.45 18.84 3.52
CA VAL A 437 3.16 19.34 3.05
C VAL A 437 3.38 20.24 1.86
N SER A 438 2.58 20.02 0.81
CA SER A 438 2.59 20.82 -0.42
C SER A 438 2.37 22.31 -0.10
N GLN A 439 3.20 23.17 -0.69
CA GLN A 439 2.97 24.62 -0.64
C GLN A 439 2.26 25.07 -1.90
N PRO A 440 1.29 26.00 -1.80
CA PRO A 440 0.63 26.53 -2.98
C PRO A 440 1.63 27.33 -3.83
N PHE A 441 1.52 27.23 -5.17
CA PHE A 441 2.35 28.00 -6.09
C PHE A 441 2.34 29.51 -5.82
N ARG A 442 1.24 30.05 -5.27
CA ARG A 442 1.14 31.44 -4.83
C ARG A 442 2.26 31.83 -3.88
N HIS A 443 2.67 30.94 -2.97
CA HIS A 443 3.78 31.19 -2.05
C HIS A 443 5.10 31.38 -2.80
N THR A 444 5.42 30.47 -3.73
CA THR A 444 6.62 30.60 -4.58
C THR A 444 6.55 31.83 -5.47
N ALA A 445 5.40 32.14 -6.05
CA ALA A 445 5.21 33.36 -6.83
C ALA A 445 5.43 34.63 -5.98
N THR A 446 4.94 34.67 -4.74
CA THR A 446 5.17 35.80 -3.83
C THR A 446 6.64 35.98 -3.44
N VAL A 447 7.45 34.91 -3.47
CA VAL A 447 8.89 35.00 -3.18
C VAL A 447 9.71 35.35 -4.43
N VAL A 448 9.38 34.73 -5.58
CA VAL A 448 10.17 34.84 -6.82
C VAL A 448 9.84 36.11 -7.61
N MET A 449 8.57 36.53 -7.66
CA MET A 449 8.16 37.69 -8.45
C MET A 449 8.78 39.01 -7.98
N PRO A 450 8.95 39.27 -6.67
CA PRO A 450 9.69 40.45 -6.22
C PRO A 450 11.16 40.44 -6.65
N ILE A 451 11.82 39.27 -6.63
CA ILE A 451 13.21 39.13 -7.07
C ILE A 451 13.32 39.36 -8.57
N LEU A 452 12.46 38.73 -9.37
CA LEU A 452 12.41 38.95 -10.82
C LEU A 452 12.06 40.41 -11.15
N GLY A 453 11.08 40.98 -10.46
CA GLY A 453 10.70 42.38 -10.60
C GLY A 453 11.86 43.32 -10.28
N LEU A 454 12.61 43.04 -9.21
CA LEU A 454 13.82 43.77 -8.85
C LEU A 454 14.91 43.64 -9.91
N LEU A 455 15.18 42.42 -10.41
CA LEU A 455 16.18 42.18 -11.46
C LEU A 455 15.82 42.90 -12.77
N VAL A 456 14.57 42.85 -13.18
CA VAL A 456 14.07 43.60 -14.35
C VAL A 456 14.23 45.10 -14.12
N THR A 457 13.85 45.60 -12.95
CA THR A 457 13.99 47.02 -12.59
C THR A 457 15.45 47.45 -12.57
N LEU A 458 16.36 46.67 -12.00
CA LEU A 458 17.81 46.91 -12.00
C LEU A 458 18.37 46.89 -13.43
N GLY A 459 17.88 45.99 -14.29
CA GLY A 459 18.22 45.96 -15.71
C GLY A 459 17.82 47.24 -16.43
N PHE A 460 16.59 47.73 -16.18
CA PHE A 460 16.13 49.02 -16.72
C PHE A 460 16.93 50.21 -16.18
N ILE A 461 17.19 50.27 -14.87
CA ILE A 461 17.99 51.33 -14.25
C ILE A 461 19.42 51.32 -14.81
N GLY A 462 20.03 50.15 -14.97
CA GLY A 462 21.34 50.00 -15.58
C GLY A 462 21.37 50.46 -17.05
N ALA A 463 20.36 50.09 -17.83
CA ALA A 463 20.23 50.53 -19.23
C ALA A 463 20.00 52.03 -19.35
N VAL A 464 19.16 52.62 -18.49
CA VAL A 464 18.93 54.07 -18.42
C VAL A 464 20.23 54.76 -18.00
N GLY A 465 20.88 54.32 -16.92
CA GLY A 465 22.16 54.88 -16.46
C GLY A 465 23.26 54.82 -17.52
N PHE A 466 23.37 53.70 -18.25
CA PHE A 466 24.32 53.56 -19.35
C PHE A 466 24.02 54.52 -20.50
N ASN A 467 22.77 54.62 -20.93
CA ASN A 467 22.37 55.53 -22.01
C ASN A 467 22.51 56.99 -21.60
N THR A 468 22.11 57.37 -20.39
CA THR A 468 22.29 58.72 -19.84
C THR A 468 23.76 59.08 -19.71
N ARG A 469 24.62 58.17 -19.22
CA ARG A 469 26.08 58.37 -19.17
C ARG A 469 26.68 58.50 -20.58
N ARG A 470 26.18 57.73 -21.56
CA ARG A 470 26.59 57.85 -22.96
C ARG A 470 26.17 59.19 -23.57
N ILE A 471 25.01 59.73 -23.21
CA ILE A 471 24.54 61.05 -23.66
C ILE A 471 25.35 62.17 -23.01
N LEU A 472 25.62 62.08 -21.70
CA LEU A 472 26.29 63.13 -20.92
C LEU A 472 27.83 63.13 -21.09
N PHE A 473 28.44 61.96 -21.23
CA PHE A 473 29.91 61.80 -21.22
C PHE A 473 30.46 61.08 -22.47
N GLY A 474 29.60 60.59 -23.36
CA GLY A 474 30.03 60.07 -24.65
C GLY A 474 30.51 61.20 -25.53
N ARG A 475 31.83 61.39 -25.61
CA ARG A 475 32.47 62.26 -26.61
C ARG A 475 31.90 61.91 -27.99
N ALA A 476 31.23 62.88 -28.63
CA ALA A 476 30.98 62.85 -30.05
C ALA A 476 32.32 62.58 -30.75
N ARG A 477 32.48 61.38 -31.34
CA ARG A 477 33.57 61.16 -32.29
C ARG A 477 33.41 62.24 -33.37
N ARG A 478 34.37 63.17 -33.44
CA ARG A 478 34.43 64.16 -34.51
C ARG A 478 34.23 63.45 -35.84
N PRO A 479 33.36 63.95 -36.74
CA PRO A 479 33.21 63.38 -38.06
C PRO A 479 34.58 63.45 -38.75
N ARG A 480 35.05 62.29 -39.22
CA ARG A 480 36.28 62.21 -40.04
C ARG A 480 35.96 62.95 -41.35
N ARG A 481 36.64 64.07 -41.55
CA ARG A 481 36.55 64.97 -42.72
C ARG A 481 36.59 64.12 -44.00
N SER A 482 35.49 64.09 -44.75
CA SER A 482 35.41 63.52 -46.09
C SER A 482 36.30 64.34 -47.03
N ALA A 483 37.21 63.66 -47.73
CA ALA A 483 38.04 64.25 -48.78
C ALA A 483 37.17 64.58 -50.02
N PRO A 484 37.57 65.56 -50.87
CA PRO A 484 36.72 66.09 -51.92
C PRO A 484 36.63 65.14 -53.12
N SER A 485 35.42 65.06 -53.67
CA SER A 485 35.10 64.51 -54.99
C SER A 485 35.71 65.38 -56.09
N SER A 486 36.61 64.82 -56.91
CA SER A 486 37.02 65.41 -58.18
C SER A 486 36.06 65.01 -59.29
N SER A 487 35.74 66.00 -60.10
CA SER A 487 34.78 66.10 -61.19
C SER A 487 35.01 65.18 -62.40
N THR A 488 33.90 64.65 -62.90
CA THR A 488 33.38 64.72 -64.28
C THR A 488 34.38 64.69 -65.46
N THR A 489 34.26 63.68 -66.31
CA THR A 489 34.68 63.72 -67.73
C THR A 489 33.59 63.05 -68.59
N PRO A 490 33.16 63.65 -69.72
CA PRO A 490 31.99 63.25 -70.49
C PRO A 490 32.25 62.09 -71.48
N PRO A 491 31.20 61.52 -72.12
CA PRO A 491 31.29 60.24 -72.83
C PRO A 491 31.69 60.42 -74.31
N PRO A 492 32.31 59.40 -74.93
CA PRO A 492 32.29 59.25 -76.38
C PRO A 492 31.19 58.28 -76.83
N THR A 493 30.60 58.66 -77.95
CA THR A 493 29.59 57.99 -78.78
C THR A 493 30.16 56.85 -79.64
N GLY A 494 29.28 55.91 -80.01
CA GLY A 494 29.45 54.93 -81.11
C GLY A 494 30.13 53.63 -80.66
N GLU A 495 29.76 52.42 -81.09
CA GLU A 495 28.91 51.93 -82.18
C GLU A 495 28.45 50.51 -81.82
N VAL A 496 27.29 50.10 -82.36
CA VAL A 496 26.84 48.70 -82.45
C VAL A 496 27.48 48.09 -83.70
N PRO A 497 27.98 46.84 -83.67
CA PRO A 497 27.36 45.86 -84.56
C PRO A 497 27.27 44.44 -83.99
N ARG A 498 26.09 43.86 -84.21
CA ARG A 498 25.70 42.45 -84.45
C ARG A 498 26.01 41.38 -83.40
#